data_AF-A0A8K0M3M2-F1
#
_entry.id   AF-A0A8K0M3M2-F1
#
_cell.length_a   1.000
_cell.length_b   1.000
_cell.length_c   1.000
_cell.angle_alpha   90.00
_cell.angle_beta   90.00
_cell.angle_gamma   90.00
#
_symmetry.space_group_name_H-M   'P 1'
#
loop_
_entity.id
_entity.type
_entity.pdbx_description
1 polymer ?
#
loop_
_entity_poly.entity_id
_entity_poly.type
_entity_poly.pdbx_seq_one_letter_code
_entity_poly.pdbx_strand_id
1 'polypeptide(L)'
;MQFQETGPDQVLDIEQSETTKWLQHTGWPQLFRNRPLDIIAASTLQPGPGYNEDYLLGSWQGTQIWSSVAVEAQLRIILRGVDLMFDRAKFTLARTSYRSRCWLNAYWKDVFWPHEFRIVSSQKRYISTWKSQDGGEESSDGEDNESLEDNDGESVETDEDEDAEYDSGDKDELTAFALPPGAWLHLSEAIFQLSMMFWTHRDPAGDMSSSVLIHYTAVMGIQRDSLAYYSAYNSTPKLAALMWVGRLLFLEYALPAYTYDTLAFPWPCRTSYPSQPDRLDSIRRKYLLRGCYTPFGEMIELKAFAKSIVKREGIPGNLSWAPDGRSFTIGDDKKVQLSEFCETYHKVMAQVHEQVNEMMLGWDPSIDLSTIRDDLTCRTDGWSFTSHYCWTTFH
;
A
#
# COMPACT_ATOMS: atom_id res chain seq x y z
N MET A 1 -30.81 0.35 33.53
CA MET A 1 -30.09 -0.16 32.34
C MET A 1 -28.61 0.00 32.66
N GLN A 2 -27.91 -1.12 32.79
CA GLN A 2 -26.53 -1.17 33.28
C GLN A 2 -25.60 -0.45 32.30
N PHE A 3 -24.82 0.49 32.81
CA PHE A 3 -23.62 0.98 32.14
C PHE A 3 -22.63 -0.18 32.10
N GLN A 4 -22.25 -0.58 30.89
CA GLN A 4 -21.19 -1.54 30.69
C GLN A 4 -19.88 -0.76 30.86
N GLU A 5 -19.26 -0.89 32.03
CA GLU A 5 -17.90 -0.39 32.28
C GLU A 5 -16.95 -1.08 31.30
N THR A 6 -16.27 -0.28 30.48
CA THR A 6 -15.14 -0.71 29.68
C THR A 6 -14.04 -1.20 30.61
N GLY A 7 -13.66 -2.47 30.48
CA GLY A 7 -12.66 -3.10 31.35
C GLY A 7 -11.25 -2.49 31.19
N PRO A 8 -10.37 -2.68 32.18
CA PRO A 8 -9.01 -2.11 32.18
C PRO A 8 -8.15 -2.59 31.01
N ASP A 9 -8.43 -3.75 30.43
CA ASP A 9 -7.66 -4.30 29.30
C ASP A 9 -7.89 -3.53 27.99
N GLN A 10 -9.09 -2.97 27.76
CA GLN A 10 -9.37 -2.17 26.55
C GLN A 10 -8.70 -0.78 26.61
N VAL A 11 -8.54 -0.21 27.79
CA VAL A 11 -7.87 1.09 27.97
C VAL A 11 -6.36 0.96 27.78
N LEU A 12 -5.78 -0.16 28.21
CA LEU A 12 -4.35 -0.46 28.03
C LEU A 12 -3.97 -0.72 26.57
N ASP A 13 -4.82 -1.38 25.78
CA ASP A 13 -4.58 -1.59 24.34
C ASP A 13 -4.65 -0.29 23.53
N ILE A 14 -5.55 0.62 23.89
CA ILE A 14 -5.67 1.93 23.22
C ILE A 14 -4.44 2.81 23.51
N GLU A 15 -3.98 2.87 24.76
CA GLU A 15 -2.77 3.62 25.14
C GLU A 15 -1.49 3.01 24.53
N GLN A 16 -1.39 1.69 24.38
CA GLN A 16 -0.24 1.07 23.70
C GLN A 16 -0.24 1.35 22.19
N SER A 17 -1.41 1.45 21.55
CA SER A 17 -1.52 1.70 20.10
C SER A 17 -0.91 3.05 19.68
N GLU A 18 -1.11 4.11 20.48
CA GLU A 18 -0.58 5.47 20.24
C GLU A 18 0.96 5.57 20.34
N THR A 19 1.62 4.54 20.86
CA THR A 19 3.06 4.55 21.13
C THR A 19 3.92 3.86 20.06
N THR A 20 3.31 3.28 19.02
CA THR A 20 4.08 2.62 17.95
C THR A 20 4.99 3.62 17.23
N LYS A 21 6.15 3.16 16.73
CA LYS A 21 7.05 4.02 15.94
C LYS A 21 6.33 4.59 14.71
N TRP A 22 5.36 3.87 14.18
CA TRP A 22 4.48 4.33 13.10
C TRP A 22 3.69 5.57 13.52
N LEU A 23 2.90 5.50 14.60
CA LEU A 23 2.06 6.63 15.03
C LEU A 23 2.87 7.80 15.61
N GLN A 24 4.05 7.54 16.19
CA GLN A 24 4.98 8.59 16.57
C GLN A 24 5.52 9.36 15.35
N HIS A 25 5.80 8.67 14.26
CA HIS A 25 6.28 9.29 13.03
C HIS A 25 5.19 10.05 12.30
N THR A 26 4.00 9.46 12.17
CA THR A 26 2.88 10.08 11.44
C THR A 26 2.17 11.18 12.25
N GLY A 27 2.23 11.12 13.58
CA GLY A 27 1.61 12.09 14.47
C GLY A 27 0.07 12.08 14.43
N TRP A 28 -0.56 11.06 13.84
CA TRP A 28 -2.02 10.99 13.69
C TRP A 28 -2.80 11.13 15.01
N PRO A 29 -2.40 10.47 16.12
CA PRO A 29 -3.08 10.65 17.41
C PRO A 29 -3.10 12.10 17.88
N GLN A 30 -1.99 12.82 17.68
CA GLN A 30 -1.90 14.23 18.06
C GLN A 30 -2.66 15.14 17.10
N LEU A 31 -2.70 14.82 15.81
CA LEU A 31 -3.46 15.56 14.78
C LEU A 31 -4.97 15.54 15.07
N PHE A 32 -5.52 14.38 15.43
CA PHE A 32 -6.95 14.21 15.70
C PHE A 32 -7.32 14.23 17.18
N ARG A 33 -6.42 14.68 18.05
CA ARG A 33 -6.69 14.79 19.48
C ARG A 33 -7.91 15.66 19.72
N ASN A 34 -8.87 15.13 20.48
CA ASN A 34 -10.16 15.79 20.75
C ASN A 34 -10.93 16.16 19.46
N ARG A 35 -10.88 15.32 18.43
CA ARG A 35 -11.71 15.43 17.22
C ARG A 35 -12.68 14.24 17.14
N PRO A 36 -13.86 14.40 16.50
CA PRO A 36 -14.81 13.31 16.33
C PRO A 36 -14.31 12.32 15.27
N LEU A 37 -13.61 11.26 15.69
CA LEU A 37 -13.13 10.22 14.78
C LEU A 37 -14.29 9.49 14.08
N ASP A 38 -15.43 9.37 14.75
CA ASP A 38 -16.67 8.82 14.20
C ASP A 38 -17.14 9.63 12.98
N ILE A 39 -17.24 10.95 13.11
CA ILE A 39 -17.67 11.85 12.01
C ILE A 39 -16.63 11.87 10.89
N ILE A 40 -15.34 11.91 11.24
CA ILE A 40 -14.25 11.91 10.26
C ILE A 40 -14.30 10.62 9.44
N ALA A 41 -14.33 9.45 10.09
CA ALA A 41 -14.39 8.16 9.41
C ALA A 41 -15.68 8.01 8.60
N ALA A 42 -16.83 8.41 9.14
CA ALA A 42 -18.11 8.35 8.44
C ALA A 42 -18.14 9.24 7.18
N SER A 43 -17.44 10.38 7.20
CA SER A 43 -17.36 11.29 6.04
C SER A 43 -16.56 10.73 4.85
N THR A 44 -15.86 9.61 5.03
CA THR A 44 -15.10 8.97 3.96
C THR A 44 -15.90 7.96 3.15
N LEU A 45 -17.16 7.68 3.54
CA LEU A 45 -18.00 6.74 2.80
C LEU A 45 -18.56 7.38 1.53
N GLN A 46 -18.69 6.60 0.47
CA GLN A 46 -19.38 7.06 -0.72
C GLN A 46 -20.89 7.18 -0.43
N PRO A 47 -21.58 8.17 -1.03
CA PRO A 47 -23.03 8.25 -1.01
C PRO A 47 -23.64 6.92 -1.51
N GLY A 48 -24.44 6.28 -0.67
CA GLY A 48 -25.06 5.00 -1.03
C GLY A 48 -26.01 5.10 -2.25
N PRO A 49 -26.19 4.01 -3.00
CA PRO A 49 -27.07 3.99 -4.16
C PRO A 49 -28.54 4.04 -3.71
N GLY A 50 -29.19 5.19 -3.88
CA GLY A 50 -30.65 5.31 -3.75
C GLY A 50 -31.19 5.65 -2.35
N TYR A 51 -30.35 6.07 -1.40
CA TYR A 51 -30.87 6.60 -0.13
C TYR A 51 -31.49 7.99 -0.34
N ASN A 52 -32.80 8.08 -0.08
CA ASN A 52 -33.56 9.32 0.04
C ASN A 52 -33.65 9.79 1.51
N GLU A 53 -32.70 9.38 2.33
CA GLU A 53 -32.63 9.72 3.76
C GLU A 53 -31.33 10.44 4.07
N ASP A 54 -31.37 11.33 5.06
CA ASP A 54 -30.19 12.04 5.53
C ASP A 54 -29.19 11.03 6.12
N TYR A 55 -27.91 11.20 5.81
CA TYR A 55 -26.84 10.32 6.27
C TYR A 55 -26.29 10.82 7.61
N LEU A 56 -26.41 10.01 8.66
CA LEU A 56 -25.85 10.33 9.97
C LEU A 56 -24.32 10.18 9.91
N LEU A 57 -23.60 11.28 10.09
CA LEU A 57 -22.14 11.27 10.16
C LEU A 57 -21.66 10.86 11.56
N GLY A 58 -22.39 11.21 12.61
CA GLY A 58 -22.03 10.86 13.98
C GLY A 58 -22.50 11.90 14.99
N SER A 59 -21.89 11.93 16.17
CA SER A 59 -22.26 12.83 17.26
C SER A 59 -21.06 13.60 17.77
N TRP A 60 -21.14 14.93 17.75
CA TRP A 60 -20.12 15.80 18.31
C TRP A 60 -20.67 16.67 19.42
N GLN A 61 -20.08 16.58 20.62
CA GLN A 61 -20.48 17.36 21.79
C GLN A 61 -21.99 17.24 22.10
N GLY A 62 -22.56 16.04 21.92
CA GLY A 62 -23.97 15.77 22.14
C GLY A 62 -24.91 16.21 21.01
N THR A 63 -24.37 16.73 19.90
CA THR A 63 -25.13 17.13 18.72
C THR A 63 -24.89 16.15 17.58
N GLN A 64 -25.97 15.57 17.04
CA GLN A 64 -25.87 14.71 15.85
C GLN A 64 -25.60 15.56 14.61
N ILE A 65 -24.64 15.13 13.80
CA ILE A 65 -24.27 15.78 12.54
C ILE A 65 -24.76 14.90 11.40
N TRP A 66 -25.46 15.52 10.45
CA TRP A 66 -26.10 14.85 9.32
C TRP A 66 -25.63 15.46 8.00
N SER A 67 -25.44 14.62 6.99
CA SER A 67 -25.33 15.04 5.61
C SER A 67 -26.68 14.89 4.92
N SER A 68 -27.20 15.98 4.37
CA SER A 68 -28.54 15.98 3.78
C SER A 68 -28.59 15.15 2.49
N VAL A 69 -29.76 14.61 2.16
CA VAL A 69 -30.02 13.91 0.88
C VAL A 69 -29.57 14.72 -0.35
N ALA A 70 -29.78 16.04 -0.32
CA ALA A 70 -29.40 16.93 -1.41
C ALA A 70 -27.88 17.00 -1.59
N VAL A 71 -27.12 17.01 -0.50
CA VAL A 71 -25.65 16.99 -0.51
C VAL A 71 -25.15 15.63 -0.99
N GLU A 72 -25.71 14.53 -0.47
CA GLU A 72 -25.36 13.17 -0.92
C GLU A 72 -25.63 12.97 -2.43
N ALA A 73 -26.72 13.56 -2.94
CA ALA A 73 -27.01 13.56 -4.38
C ALA A 73 -25.98 14.35 -5.19
N GLN A 74 -25.50 15.49 -4.68
CA GLN A 74 -24.44 16.25 -5.32
C GLN A 74 -23.11 15.47 -5.32
N LEU A 75 -22.77 14.80 -4.22
CA LEU A 75 -21.59 13.96 -4.12
C LEU A 75 -21.61 12.83 -5.17
N ARG A 76 -22.77 12.19 -5.40
CA ARG A 76 -22.91 11.17 -6.48
C ARG A 76 -22.59 11.73 -7.86
N ILE A 77 -23.03 12.95 -8.16
CA ILE A 77 -22.73 13.61 -9.44
C ILE A 77 -21.22 13.88 -9.55
N ILE A 78 -20.59 14.37 -8.47
CA ILE A 78 -19.15 14.60 -8.41
C ILE A 78 -18.39 13.28 -8.62
N LEU A 79 -18.77 12.20 -7.93
CA LEU A 79 -18.12 10.89 -8.08
C LEU A 79 -18.25 10.32 -9.49
N ARG A 80 -19.35 10.60 -10.19
CA ARG A 80 -19.47 10.27 -11.62
C ARG A 80 -18.53 11.10 -12.48
N GLY A 81 -18.32 12.38 -12.15
CA GLY A 81 -17.31 13.22 -12.79
C GLY A 81 -15.88 12.73 -12.55
N VAL A 82 -15.60 12.18 -11.36
CA VAL A 82 -14.32 11.53 -11.04
C VAL A 82 -14.08 10.31 -11.93
N ASP A 83 -15.10 9.49 -12.23
CA ASP A 83 -14.96 8.38 -13.19
C ASP A 83 -14.54 8.87 -14.58
N LEU A 84 -15.21 9.89 -15.10
CA LEU A 84 -14.90 10.46 -16.41
C LEU A 84 -13.48 11.05 -16.47
N MET A 85 -13.02 11.66 -15.38
CA MET A 85 -11.63 12.11 -15.23
C MET A 85 -10.66 10.93 -15.33
N PHE A 86 -10.92 9.84 -14.62
CA PHE A 86 -10.05 8.65 -14.66
C PHE A 86 -10.08 7.96 -16.01
N ASP A 87 -11.23 7.88 -16.68
CA ASP A 87 -11.32 7.32 -18.04
C ASP A 87 -10.43 8.08 -19.03
N ARG A 88 -10.43 9.41 -18.94
CA ARG A 88 -9.53 10.26 -19.73
C ARG A 88 -8.06 10.01 -19.40
N ALA A 89 -7.71 9.93 -18.11
CA ALA A 89 -6.32 9.69 -17.70
C ALA A 89 -5.82 8.30 -18.11
N LYS A 90 -6.66 7.25 -17.99
CA LYS A 90 -6.37 5.89 -18.47
C LYS A 90 -6.17 5.86 -19.98
N PHE A 91 -6.96 6.61 -20.74
CA PHE A 91 -6.77 6.75 -22.18
C PHE A 91 -5.41 7.36 -22.53
N THR A 92 -5.00 8.42 -21.82
CA THR A 92 -3.66 9.00 -22.00
C THR A 92 -2.56 8.02 -21.66
N LEU A 93 -2.70 7.25 -20.57
CA LEU A 93 -1.76 6.20 -20.21
C LEU A 93 -1.60 5.17 -21.34
N ALA A 94 -2.70 4.66 -21.87
CA ALA A 94 -2.72 3.67 -22.95
C ALA A 94 -2.00 4.17 -24.23
N ARG A 95 -2.00 5.48 -24.47
CA ARG A 95 -1.35 6.12 -25.64
C ARG A 95 0.02 6.72 -25.32
N THR A 96 0.59 6.43 -24.16
CA THR A 96 1.91 6.91 -23.74
C THR A 96 2.97 5.84 -23.97
N SER A 97 4.13 6.25 -24.52
CA SER A 97 5.20 5.31 -24.85
C SER A 97 5.75 4.59 -23.62
N TYR A 98 6.16 3.32 -23.79
CA TYR A 98 6.82 2.50 -22.76
C TYR A 98 7.87 3.29 -21.98
N ARG A 99 8.82 3.93 -22.71
CA ARG A 99 9.92 4.70 -22.10
C ARG A 99 9.45 5.85 -21.22
N SER A 100 8.37 6.53 -21.60
CA SER A 100 7.79 7.62 -20.80
C SER A 100 7.13 7.06 -19.54
N ARG A 101 6.45 5.91 -19.64
CA ARG A 101 5.83 5.21 -18.51
C ARG A 101 6.86 4.66 -17.53
N CYS A 102 8.03 4.22 -18.00
CA CYS A 102 9.18 3.88 -17.16
C CYS A 102 9.72 5.10 -16.39
N TRP A 103 9.94 6.22 -17.08
CA TRP A 103 10.40 7.45 -16.42
C TRP A 103 9.42 7.95 -15.37
N LEU A 104 8.12 7.91 -15.65
CA LEU A 104 7.08 8.29 -14.68
C LEU A 104 7.16 7.43 -13.40
N ASN A 105 7.55 6.16 -13.52
CA ASN A 105 7.64 5.25 -12.39
C ASN A 105 8.92 5.42 -11.56
N ALA A 106 9.95 6.08 -12.11
CA ALA A 106 11.24 6.25 -11.44
C ALA A 106 11.24 7.39 -10.40
N TYR A 107 11.56 7.03 -9.15
CA TYR A 107 11.64 7.98 -8.03
C TYR A 107 12.92 8.80 -7.97
N TRP A 108 13.96 8.38 -8.71
CA TRP A 108 15.27 9.02 -8.68
C TRP A 108 15.45 9.93 -9.88
N LYS A 109 16.18 11.03 -9.63
CA LYS A 109 16.36 12.11 -10.59
C LYS A 109 16.97 11.62 -11.92
N ASP A 110 18.03 10.83 -11.85
CA ASP A 110 18.82 10.46 -13.03
C ASP A 110 18.99 8.93 -13.20
N VAL A 111 18.16 8.12 -12.51
CA VAL A 111 18.17 6.65 -12.64
C VAL A 111 16.94 6.21 -13.43
N PHE A 112 17.16 5.49 -14.52
CA PHE A 112 16.11 4.90 -15.33
C PHE A 112 15.64 3.58 -14.70
N TRP A 113 14.33 3.39 -14.59
CA TRP A 113 13.73 2.17 -14.04
C TRP A 113 12.97 1.43 -15.16
N PRO A 114 13.42 0.25 -15.60
CA PRO A 114 12.84 -0.46 -16.74
C PRO A 114 11.48 -1.15 -16.46
N HIS A 115 10.74 -0.70 -15.44
CA HIS A 115 9.37 -1.16 -15.18
C HIS A 115 8.38 -0.04 -15.43
N GLU A 116 7.63 -0.17 -16.53
CA GLU A 116 6.64 0.82 -16.92
C GLU A 116 5.46 0.91 -15.95
N PHE A 117 5.03 2.14 -15.67
CA PHE A 117 3.74 2.40 -15.06
C PHE A 117 2.61 1.88 -15.97
N ARG A 118 1.69 1.09 -15.43
CA ARG A 118 0.62 0.42 -16.18
C ARG A 118 -0.66 0.31 -15.35
N ILE A 119 -1.75 -0.05 -16.03
CA ILE A 119 -2.98 -0.48 -15.39
C ILE A 119 -2.71 -1.81 -14.67
N VAL A 120 -3.20 -1.95 -13.44
CA VAL A 120 -3.07 -3.14 -12.58
C VAL A 120 -4.45 -3.73 -12.31
N SER A 121 -4.53 -5.02 -12.00
CA SER A 121 -5.78 -5.71 -11.63
C SER A 121 -6.57 -4.96 -10.53
N SER A 122 -5.84 -4.46 -9.53
CA SER A 122 -6.35 -3.67 -8.40
C SER A 122 -6.76 -2.23 -8.74
N GLN A 123 -6.78 -1.81 -10.02
CA GLN A 123 -7.08 -0.43 -10.41
C GLN A 123 -8.43 0.08 -9.88
N LYS A 124 -9.47 -0.77 -9.85
CA LYS A 124 -10.81 -0.40 -9.38
C LYS A 124 -10.77 -0.10 -7.88
N ARG A 125 -10.04 -0.91 -7.11
CA ARG A 125 -9.79 -0.69 -5.68
C ARG A 125 -8.99 0.59 -5.43
N TYR A 126 -8.00 0.89 -6.28
CA TYR A 126 -7.18 2.10 -6.15
C TYR A 126 -7.98 3.37 -6.44
N ILE A 127 -8.81 3.36 -7.49
CA ILE A 127 -9.75 4.45 -7.78
C ILE A 127 -10.78 4.58 -6.65
N SER A 128 -11.28 3.46 -6.10
CA SER A 128 -12.17 3.50 -4.94
C SER A 128 -11.51 4.16 -3.73
N THR A 129 -10.22 3.88 -3.48
CA THR A 129 -9.44 4.51 -2.39
C THR A 129 -9.34 6.03 -2.53
N TRP A 130 -9.31 6.55 -3.76
CA TRP A 130 -9.37 7.99 -4.04
C TRP A 130 -10.76 8.58 -3.78
N LYS A 131 -11.82 7.79 -3.94
CA LYS A 131 -13.21 8.22 -3.73
C LYS A 131 -13.70 8.04 -2.28
N SER A 132 -13.16 7.05 -1.56
CA SER A 132 -13.61 6.65 -0.23
C SER A 132 -12.61 5.74 0.48
N GLN A 133 -12.78 5.62 1.80
CA GLN A 133 -11.99 4.69 2.63
C GLN A 133 -12.54 3.25 2.66
N ASP A 134 -13.70 2.99 2.05
CA ASP A 134 -14.39 1.69 2.17
C ASP A 134 -13.54 0.55 1.61
N GLY A 135 -13.02 -0.26 2.54
CA GLY A 135 -12.41 -1.54 2.25
C GLY A 135 -13.53 -2.50 1.91
N GLY A 136 -13.51 -3.04 0.70
CA GLY A 136 -14.03 -4.39 0.53
C GLY A 136 -13.45 -5.24 1.66
N GLU A 137 -14.31 -6.05 2.26
CA GLU A 137 -13.98 -7.04 3.28
C GLU A 137 -12.60 -7.62 3.01
N GLU A 138 -11.83 -7.82 4.08
CA GLU A 138 -10.57 -8.54 4.08
C GLU A 138 -10.77 -9.95 3.51
N SER A 139 -10.90 -10.10 2.19
CA SER A 139 -10.53 -11.33 1.52
C SER A 139 -9.02 -11.32 1.57
N SER A 140 -8.50 -12.18 2.44
CA SER A 140 -7.13 -12.65 2.46
C SER A 140 -6.82 -13.36 1.13
N ASP A 141 -6.88 -12.65 0.02
CA ASP A 141 -6.12 -13.00 -1.18
C ASP A 141 -4.76 -12.34 -0.98
N GLY A 142 -3.96 -12.99 -0.15
CA GLY A 142 -2.57 -12.64 0.09
C GLY A 142 -1.79 -12.87 -1.18
N GLU A 143 -1.79 -11.90 -2.09
CA GLU A 143 -0.94 -11.88 -3.28
C GLU A 143 -0.85 -10.48 -3.90
N ASP A 144 -0.86 -9.43 -3.07
CA ASP A 144 -0.40 -8.10 -3.50
C ASP A 144 0.80 -7.68 -2.64
N ASN A 145 1.83 -8.54 -2.64
CA ASN A 145 3.18 -8.06 -2.41
C ASN A 145 3.51 -7.21 -3.65
N GLU A 146 3.12 -5.94 -3.66
CA GLU A 146 3.82 -4.99 -4.52
C GLU A 146 5.25 -4.91 -3.99
N SER A 147 6.09 -5.88 -4.38
CA SER A 147 7.51 -5.68 -4.59
C SER A 147 7.65 -4.68 -5.74
N LEU A 148 7.26 -3.44 -5.45
CA LEU A 148 8.13 -2.35 -5.83
C LEU A 148 9.40 -2.64 -5.04
N GLU A 149 10.28 -3.43 -5.66
CA GLU A 149 11.72 -3.25 -5.54
C GLU A 149 11.92 -1.75 -5.63
N ASP A 150 11.98 -1.13 -4.44
CA ASP A 150 12.45 0.22 -4.37
C ASP A 150 13.85 0.11 -4.92
N ASN A 151 14.14 0.87 -5.97
CA ASN A 151 15.48 1.11 -6.50
C ASN A 151 16.33 1.73 -5.38
N ASP A 152 16.62 1.03 -4.30
CA ASP A 152 17.73 1.35 -3.44
C ASP A 152 18.97 1.11 -4.30
N GLY A 153 19.86 2.10 -4.38
CA GLY A 153 21.01 2.06 -5.28
C GLY A 153 22.06 0.99 -4.91
N GLU A 154 21.67 -0.11 -4.28
CA GLU A 154 22.45 -1.33 -4.09
C GLU A 154 21.86 -2.43 -4.99
N SER A 155 22.47 -2.60 -6.15
CA SER A 155 22.29 -3.77 -6.99
C SER A 155 22.59 -5.05 -6.19
N VAL A 156 21.55 -5.78 -5.80
CA VAL A 156 21.62 -7.22 -5.62
C VAL A 156 20.66 -7.82 -6.63
N GLU A 157 21.26 -8.30 -7.71
CA GLU A 157 20.62 -9.19 -8.69
C GLU A 157 20.05 -10.39 -7.92
N THR A 158 18.74 -10.39 -7.69
CA THR A 158 17.97 -11.59 -7.40
C THR A 158 16.79 -11.56 -8.33
N ASP A 159 16.92 -12.31 -9.42
CA ASP A 159 15.84 -12.65 -10.35
C ASP A 159 14.72 -13.37 -9.58
N GLU A 160 13.77 -12.63 -9.06
CA GLU A 160 12.46 -13.16 -8.69
C GLU A 160 11.40 -12.30 -9.39
N ASP A 161 11.06 -12.74 -10.61
CA ASP A 161 9.89 -12.29 -11.35
C ASP A 161 8.63 -12.45 -10.47
N GLU A 162 8.23 -11.41 -9.75
CA GLU A 162 6.90 -11.34 -9.13
C GLU A 162 5.89 -10.89 -10.19
N ASP A 163 5.12 -11.86 -10.66
CA ASP A 163 4.02 -11.74 -11.60
C ASP A 163 2.94 -10.77 -11.10
N ALA A 164 3.10 -9.47 -11.38
CA ALA A 164 1.98 -8.53 -11.29
C ALA A 164 0.92 -8.96 -12.32
N GLU A 165 -0.14 -9.60 -11.84
CA GLU A 165 -1.19 -10.18 -12.68
C GLU A 165 -1.76 -9.12 -13.63
N TYR A 166 -1.49 -9.31 -14.91
CA TYR A 166 -1.82 -8.37 -15.97
C TYR A 166 -3.30 -8.49 -16.35
N ASP A 167 -4.06 -7.43 -16.13
CA ASP A 167 -5.42 -7.33 -16.67
C ASP A 167 -5.35 -7.10 -18.19
N SER A 168 -5.46 -8.19 -18.95
CA SER A 168 -5.53 -8.16 -20.41
C SER A 168 -6.91 -7.75 -20.95
N GLY A 169 -7.93 -7.62 -20.09
CA GLY A 169 -9.33 -7.43 -20.49
C GLY A 169 -9.65 -6.02 -21.01
N ASP A 170 -8.94 -5.00 -20.53
CA ASP A 170 -9.32 -3.59 -20.75
C ASP A 170 -8.73 -2.94 -22.02
N LYS A 171 -7.95 -3.68 -22.83
CA LYS A 171 -7.33 -3.12 -24.04
C LYS A 171 -8.37 -2.63 -25.06
N ASP A 172 -9.52 -3.31 -25.19
CA ASP A 172 -10.56 -2.95 -26.16
C ASP A 172 -11.38 -1.73 -25.71
N GLU A 173 -11.73 -1.58 -24.42
CA GLU A 173 -12.48 -0.40 -23.93
C GLU A 173 -11.66 0.89 -24.04
N LEU A 174 -10.35 0.83 -23.83
CA LEU A 174 -9.45 1.99 -23.92
C LEU A 174 -9.24 2.50 -25.34
N THR A 175 -9.61 1.74 -26.39
CA THR A 175 -9.51 2.22 -27.78
C THR A 175 -10.68 3.11 -28.22
N ALA A 176 -11.84 3.00 -27.55
CA ALA A 176 -13.09 3.66 -27.94
C ALA A 176 -13.39 4.98 -27.18
N PHE A 177 -12.42 5.50 -26.41
CA PHE A 177 -12.63 6.69 -25.58
C PHE A 177 -13.09 7.91 -26.41
N ALA A 178 -14.10 8.59 -25.89
CA ALA A 178 -14.56 9.89 -26.39
C ALA A 178 -14.75 10.85 -25.22
N LEU A 179 -14.52 12.14 -25.46
CA LEU A 179 -14.78 13.17 -24.45
C LEU A 179 -16.27 13.18 -24.10
N PRO A 180 -16.62 13.30 -22.80
CA PRO A 180 -18.01 13.43 -22.39
C PRO A 180 -18.62 14.72 -22.98
N PRO A 181 -19.93 14.75 -23.27
CA PRO A 181 -20.57 15.93 -23.82
C PRO A 181 -21.00 16.94 -22.74
N GLY A 182 -21.05 18.22 -23.11
CA GLY A 182 -21.76 19.27 -22.36
C GLY A 182 -21.25 19.47 -20.92
N ALA A 183 -22.18 19.48 -19.96
CA ALA A 183 -21.88 19.73 -18.55
C ALA A 183 -20.95 18.68 -17.92
N TRP A 184 -20.98 17.44 -18.43
CA TRP A 184 -20.10 16.38 -17.94
C TRP A 184 -18.62 16.63 -18.28
N LEU A 185 -18.34 17.25 -19.43
CA LEU A 185 -16.98 17.70 -19.77
C LEU A 185 -16.49 18.73 -18.77
N HIS A 186 -17.27 19.80 -18.57
CA HIS A 186 -16.94 20.89 -17.65
C HIS A 186 -16.69 20.36 -16.24
N LEU A 187 -17.55 19.46 -15.76
CA LEU A 187 -17.39 18.84 -14.44
C LEU A 187 -16.12 18.01 -14.36
N SER A 188 -15.86 17.12 -15.33
CA SER A 188 -14.67 16.26 -15.33
C SER A 188 -13.36 17.07 -15.39
N GLU A 189 -13.34 18.15 -16.16
CA GLU A 189 -12.16 19.02 -16.29
C GLU A 189 -11.95 19.85 -15.02
N ALA A 190 -13.02 20.38 -14.41
CA ALA A 190 -12.95 21.09 -13.14
C ALA A 190 -12.48 20.17 -11.99
N ILE A 191 -12.98 18.92 -11.95
CA ILE A 191 -12.53 17.92 -10.97
C ILE A 191 -11.06 17.57 -11.19
N PHE A 192 -10.62 17.44 -12.44
CA PHE A 192 -9.20 17.20 -12.73
C PHE A 192 -8.33 18.39 -12.29
N GLN A 193 -8.74 19.62 -12.58
CA GLN A 193 -8.03 20.81 -12.14
C GLN A 193 -7.92 20.86 -10.61
N LEU A 194 -9.02 20.62 -9.89
CA LEU A 194 -9.05 20.58 -8.43
C LEU A 194 -8.13 19.48 -7.89
N SER A 195 -8.19 18.27 -8.47
CA SER A 195 -7.33 17.15 -8.10
C SER A 195 -5.84 17.50 -8.29
N MET A 196 -5.50 18.16 -9.39
CA MET A 196 -4.13 18.61 -9.64
C MET A 196 -3.71 19.76 -8.72
N MET A 197 -4.62 20.62 -8.27
CA MET A 197 -4.30 21.63 -7.24
C MET A 197 -3.88 20.96 -5.92
N PHE A 198 -4.53 19.85 -5.54
CA PHE A 198 -4.13 19.07 -4.38
C PHE A 198 -2.77 18.42 -4.57
N TRP A 199 -2.52 17.76 -5.70
CA TRP A 199 -1.24 17.09 -5.99
C TRP A 199 -0.07 18.04 -6.16
N THR A 200 -0.30 19.24 -6.68
CA THR A 200 0.74 20.26 -6.92
C THR A 200 0.90 21.25 -5.78
N HIS A 201 0.22 21.02 -4.65
CA HIS A 201 0.39 21.81 -3.43
C HIS A 201 1.87 21.85 -3.02
N ARG A 202 2.34 23.05 -2.68
CA ARG A 202 3.70 23.28 -2.19
C ARG A 202 3.65 24.38 -1.14
N ASP A 203 4.31 24.12 -0.03
CA ASP A 203 4.51 25.10 1.02
C ASP A 203 5.93 25.69 0.93
N PRO A 204 6.11 27.03 0.99
CA PRO A 204 7.43 27.64 0.94
C PRO A 204 8.38 27.26 2.09
N ALA A 205 7.85 26.92 3.26
CA ALA A 205 8.64 26.44 4.41
C ALA A 205 8.90 24.92 4.34
N GLY A 206 8.32 24.22 3.36
CA GLY A 206 8.41 22.78 3.23
C GLY A 206 7.47 22.03 4.18
N ASP A 207 6.53 22.72 4.83
CA ASP A 207 5.58 22.08 5.74
C ASP A 207 4.38 21.51 4.97
N MET A 208 4.21 20.18 5.04
CA MET A 208 3.10 19.49 4.39
C MET A 208 1.83 19.41 5.27
N SER A 209 1.81 20.02 6.45
CA SER A 209 0.64 20.01 7.37
C SER A 209 -0.64 20.56 6.75
N SER A 210 -0.52 21.53 5.84
CA SER A 210 -1.63 22.15 5.12
C SER A 210 -2.03 21.40 3.83
N SER A 211 -1.34 20.32 3.50
CA SER A 211 -1.64 19.51 2.33
C SER A 211 -2.89 18.68 2.57
N VAL A 212 -3.92 18.91 1.73
CA VAL A 212 -5.18 18.15 1.77
C VAL A 212 -4.94 16.64 1.60
N LEU A 213 -4.00 16.25 0.72
CA LEU A 213 -3.73 14.83 0.48
C LEU A 213 -2.99 14.17 1.64
N ILE A 214 -2.09 14.89 2.31
CA ILE A 214 -1.39 14.35 3.49
C ILE A 214 -2.35 14.25 4.66
N HIS A 215 -3.22 15.25 4.84
CA HIS A 215 -4.32 15.13 5.80
C HIS A 215 -5.24 13.95 5.47
N TYR A 216 -5.56 13.73 4.19
CA TYR A 216 -6.37 12.59 3.76
C TYR A 216 -5.69 11.25 4.05
N THR A 217 -4.36 11.13 3.93
CA THR A 217 -3.67 9.89 4.36
C THR A 217 -3.85 9.60 5.84
N ALA A 218 -3.89 10.64 6.68
CA ALA A 218 -4.15 10.50 8.11
C ALA A 218 -5.59 10.07 8.39
N VAL A 219 -6.56 10.62 7.66
CA VAL A 219 -7.97 10.20 7.73
C VAL A 219 -8.12 8.73 7.32
N MET A 220 -7.48 8.32 6.22
CA MET A 220 -7.47 6.92 5.77
C MET A 220 -6.82 5.94 6.76
N GLY A 221 -6.01 6.48 7.68
CA GLY A 221 -5.40 5.79 8.80
C GLY A 221 -6.35 5.45 9.94
N ILE A 222 -7.57 6.00 9.98
CA ILE A 222 -8.55 5.74 11.05
C ILE A 222 -9.41 4.52 10.70
N GLN A 223 -9.43 3.49 11.53
CA GLN A 223 -10.34 2.35 11.40
C GLN A 223 -11.76 2.79 11.77
N ARG A 224 -12.73 2.56 10.88
CA ARG A 224 -14.10 3.03 11.11
C ARG A 224 -14.78 2.35 12.30
N ASP A 225 -14.61 1.03 12.41
CA ASP A 225 -15.41 0.25 13.37
C ASP A 225 -14.84 0.31 14.80
N SER A 226 -13.51 0.36 14.93
CA SER A 226 -12.82 0.45 16.22
C SER A 226 -12.46 1.89 16.62
N LEU A 227 -12.47 2.84 15.68
CA LEU A 227 -11.92 4.19 15.83
C LEU A 227 -10.44 4.22 16.24
N ALA A 228 -9.72 3.10 16.05
CA ALA A 228 -8.28 3.00 16.24
C ALA A 228 -7.51 3.40 14.98
N TYR A 229 -6.18 3.47 15.04
CA TYR A 229 -5.35 3.73 13.86
C TYR A 229 -4.81 2.44 13.22
N TYR A 230 -4.71 2.42 11.90
CA TYR A 230 -4.06 1.35 11.16
C TYR A 230 -2.56 1.29 11.47
N SER A 231 -2.04 0.07 11.54
CA SER A 231 -0.60 -0.21 11.62
C SER A 231 0.12 0.21 10.34
N ALA A 232 1.46 0.22 10.38
CA ALA A 232 2.29 0.43 9.20
C ALA A 232 1.97 -0.57 8.07
N TYR A 233 1.76 -1.84 8.43
CA TYR A 233 1.40 -2.91 7.49
C TYR A 233 0.08 -2.59 6.76
N ASN A 234 -1.00 -2.35 7.51
CA ASN A 234 -2.32 -2.09 6.93
C ASN A 234 -2.44 -0.73 6.23
N SER A 235 -1.51 0.19 6.50
CA SER A 235 -1.46 1.49 5.82
C SER A 235 -0.77 1.43 4.44
N THR A 236 0.12 0.44 4.22
CA THR A 236 0.97 0.37 3.03
C THR A 236 0.17 0.18 1.72
N PRO A 237 -0.82 -0.73 1.63
CA PRO A 237 -1.64 -0.88 0.42
C PRO A 237 -2.44 0.39 0.07
N LYS A 238 -2.93 1.10 1.09
CA LYS A 238 -3.68 2.35 0.93
C LYS A 238 -2.80 3.48 0.39
N LEU A 239 -1.55 3.58 0.86
CA LEU A 239 -0.57 4.51 0.30
C LEU A 239 -0.19 4.15 -1.13
N ALA A 240 0.00 2.85 -1.43
CA ALA A 240 0.29 2.37 -2.79
C ALA A 240 -0.83 2.78 -3.77
N ALA A 241 -2.09 2.60 -3.38
CA ALA A 241 -3.26 3.02 -4.15
C ALA A 241 -3.24 4.52 -4.48
N LEU A 242 -3.01 5.39 -3.49
CA LEU A 242 -2.92 6.84 -3.70
C LEU A 242 -1.74 7.23 -4.59
N MET A 243 -0.59 6.58 -4.42
CA MET A 243 0.58 6.82 -5.28
C MET A 243 0.34 6.36 -6.72
N TRP A 244 -0.41 5.27 -6.94
CA TRP A 244 -0.81 4.86 -8.28
C TRP A 244 -1.74 5.91 -8.91
N VAL A 245 -2.74 6.39 -8.18
CA VAL A 245 -3.65 7.46 -8.61
C VAL A 245 -2.87 8.75 -8.93
N GLY A 246 -1.96 9.15 -8.06
CA GLY A 246 -1.11 10.32 -8.25
C GLY A 246 -0.32 10.24 -9.55
N ARG A 247 0.34 9.11 -9.82
CA ARG A 247 1.08 8.92 -11.09
C ARG A 247 0.19 9.02 -12.30
N LEU A 248 -1.00 8.40 -12.26
CA LEU A 248 -1.95 8.45 -13.36
C LEU A 248 -2.38 9.89 -13.67
N LEU A 249 -2.72 10.66 -12.63
CA LEU A 249 -3.14 12.06 -12.79
C LEU A 249 -1.97 12.97 -13.21
N PHE A 250 -0.76 12.76 -12.68
CA PHE A 250 0.43 13.49 -13.12
C PHE A 250 0.80 13.18 -14.57
N LEU A 251 0.56 11.96 -15.05
CA LEU A 251 0.75 11.65 -16.46
C LEU A 251 -0.24 12.41 -17.35
N GLU A 252 -1.52 12.42 -16.99
CA GLU A 252 -2.53 13.24 -17.69
C GLU A 252 -2.15 14.72 -17.64
N TYR A 253 -1.65 15.22 -16.51
CA TYR A 253 -1.24 16.61 -16.36
C TYR A 253 0.00 16.96 -17.20
N ALA A 254 0.94 16.03 -17.31
CA ALA A 254 2.16 16.22 -18.08
C ALA A 254 1.91 16.14 -19.58
N LEU A 255 1.16 15.13 -20.03
CA LEU A 255 1.00 14.75 -21.44
C LEU A 255 -0.46 14.44 -21.81
N PRO A 256 -1.40 15.37 -21.60
CA PRO A 256 -2.82 15.10 -21.84
C PRO A 256 -3.09 14.78 -23.31
N ALA A 257 -3.87 13.73 -23.59
CA ALA A 257 -4.20 13.37 -24.97
C ALA A 257 -5.09 14.42 -25.65
N TYR A 258 -5.95 15.09 -24.88
CA TYR A 258 -6.88 16.14 -25.35
C TYR A 258 -6.63 17.46 -24.61
N THR A 259 -7.06 18.57 -25.20
CA THR A 259 -7.04 19.90 -24.56
C THR A 259 -8.07 19.98 -23.44
N TYR A 260 -7.80 20.78 -22.43
CA TYR A 260 -8.77 21.13 -21.37
C TYR A 260 -9.36 22.51 -21.65
N ASP A 261 -10.28 22.58 -22.63
CA ASP A 261 -10.77 23.85 -23.15
C ASP A 261 -11.87 24.49 -22.30
N THR A 262 -12.47 23.75 -21.35
CA THR A 262 -13.53 24.29 -20.48
C THR A 262 -12.97 25.06 -19.27
N LEU A 263 -11.67 24.93 -19.00
CA LEU A 263 -11.00 25.63 -17.91
C LEU A 263 -10.81 27.12 -18.25
N ALA A 264 -10.78 27.97 -17.21
CA ALA A 264 -10.50 29.40 -17.36
C ALA A 264 -9.14 29.66 -18.05
N PHE A 265 -8.16 28.80 -17.80
CA PHE A 265 -6.88 28.77 -18.50
C PHE A 265 -6.72 27.41 -19.17
N PRO A 266 -6.92 27.31 -20.49
CA PRO A 266 -6.91 26.04 -21.20
C PRO A 266 -5.57 25.32 -21.05
N TRP A 267 -5.61 24.02 -20.76
CA TRP A 267 -4.39 23.19 -20.76
C TRP A 267 -4.24 22.54 -22.13
N PRO A 268 -3.08 22.71 -22.80
CA PRO A 268 -2.89 22.23 -24.15
C PRO A 268 -2.72 20.71 -24.18
N CYS A 269 -3.12 20.08 -25.29
CA CYS A 269 -2.84 18.67 -25.54
C CYS A 269 -1.33 18.45 -25.81
N ARG A 270 -0.87 17.21 -25.59
CA ARG A 270 0.55 16.83 -25.64
C ARG A 270 1.26 17.13 -26.97
N THR A 271 0.53 17.18 -28.08
CA THR A 271 1.09 17.51 -29.41
C THR A 271 1.47 18.98 -29.55
N SER A 272 0.97 19.84 -28.65
CA SER A 272 1.30 21.27 -28.64
C SER A 272 2.64 21.57 -27.96
N TYR A 273 3.20 20.63 -27.19
CA TYR A 273 4.49 20.81 -26.53
C TYR A 273 5.65 20.60 -27.51
N PRO A 274 6.70 21.44 -27.48
CA PRO A 274 7.87 21.26 -28.34
C PRO A 274 8.57 19.91 -28.13
N SER A 275 8.57 19.42 -26.89
CA SER A 275 9.17 18.15 -26.49
C SER A 275 8.34 17.53 -25.37
N GLN A 276 7.66 16.43 -25.67
CA GLN A 276 6.90 15.65 -24.69
C GLN A 276 7.81 15.03 -23.60
N PRO A 277 8.99 14.47 -23.94
CA PRO A 277 9.92 13.98 -22.92
C PRO A 277 10.36 15.07 -21.94
N ASP A 278 10.73 16.25 -22.42
CA ASP A 278 11.19 17.34 -21.54
C ASP A 278 10.05 17.86 -20.66
N ARG A 279 8.82 17.90 -21.20
CA ARG A 279 7.63 18.26 -20.43
C ARG A 279 7.38 17.26 -19.30
N LEU A 280 7.43 15.96 -19.60
CA LEU A 280 7.26 14.91 -18.60
C LEU A 280 8.35 14.97 -17.54
N ASP A 281 9.60 15.09 -17.95
CA ASP A 281 10.74 15.14 -17.03
C ASP A 281 10.69 16.39 -16.12
N SER A 282 10.26 17.53 -16.65
CA SER A 282 10.04 18.75 -15.86
C SER A 282 9.00 18.55 -14.75
N ILE A 283 7.86 17.92 -15.06
CA ILE A 283 6.82 17.62 -14.08
C ILE A 283 7.32 16.58 -13.07
N ARG A 284 7.93 15.49 -13.56
CA ARG A 284 8.46 14.41 -12.72
C ARG A 284 9.48 14.93 -11.71
N ARG A 285 10.50 15.65 -12.18
CA ARG A 285 11.57 16.22 -11.30
C ARG A 285 11.02 17.19 -10.26
N LYS A 286 9.89 17.83 -10.56
CA LYS A 286 9.27 18.82 -9.67
C LYS A 286 8.37 18.20 -8.60
N TYR A 287 7.68 17.10 -8.92
CA TYR A 287 6.61 16.59 -8.05
C TYR A 287 6.70 15.12 -7.66
N LEU A 288 7.32 14.26 -8.47
CA LEU A 288 7.23 12.80 -8.32
C LEU A 288 8.49 12.15 -7.76
N LEU A 289 9.56 12.91 -7.51
CA LEU A 289 10.79 12.36 -6.97
C LEU A 289 10.73 12.18 -5.46
N ARG A 290 11.54 11.24 -4.98
CA ARG A 290 11.79 11.06 -3.55
C ARG A 290 12.42 12.32 -2.93
N GLY A 291 12.01 12.64 -1.70
CA GLY A 291 12.50 13.81 -0.96
C GLY A 291 12.02 15.17 -1.48
N CYS A 292 11.09 15.21 -2.45
CA CYS A 292 10.43 16.46 -2.82
C CYS A 292 9.44 16.90 -1.72
N TYR A 293 9.43 18.20 -1.41
CA TYR A 293 8.42 18.84 -0.55
C TYR A 293 7.09 19.00 -1.29
N THR A 294 6.47 17.87 -1.63
CA THR A 294 5.21 17.75 -2.35
C THR A 294 4.40 16.61 -1.73
N PRO A 295 3.07 16.58 -1.90
CA PRO A 295 2.24 15.50 -1.37
C PRO A 295 2.72 14.11 -1.82
N PHE A 296 3.15 13.98 -3.08
CA PHE A 296 3.64 12.72 -3.59
C PHE A 296 5.00 12.33 -2.97
N GLY A 297 5.91 13.29 -2.80
CA GLY A 297 7.21 13.06 -2.15
C GLY A 297 7.06 12.62 -0.69
N GLU A 298 6.15 13.25 0.05
CA GLU A 298 5.81 12.88 1.42
C GLU A 298 5.21 11.47 1.50
N MET A 299 4.30 11.10 0.58
CA MET A 299 3.76 9.73 0.51
C MET A 299 4.84 8.67 0.21
N ILE A 300 5.86 8.99 -0.60
CA ILE A 300 7.01 8.10 -0.82
C ILE A 300 7.74 7.84 0.51
N GLU A 301 8.03 8.89 1.29
CA GLU A 301 8.73 8.72 2.58
C GLU A 301 7.87 8.00 3.61
N LEU A 302 6.56 8.29 3.69
CA LEU A 302 5.63 7.57 4.56
C LEU A 302 5.58 6.07 4.22
N LYS A 303 5.47 5.73 2.92
CA LYS A 303 5.45 4.32 2.48
C LYS A 303 6.78 3.63 2.76
N ALA A 304 7.91 4.29 2.51
CA ALA A 304 9.23 3.75 2.79
C ALA A 304 9.43 3.50 4.30
N PHE A 305 8.98 4.43 5.15
CA PHE A 305 9.03 4.26 6.60
C PHE A 305 8.14 3.10 7.07
N ALA A 306 6.91 2.99 6.55
CA ALA A 306 6.02 1.87 6.83
C ALA A 306 6.66 0.53 6.46
N LYS A 307 7.23 0.40 5.25
CA LYS A 307 7.96 -0.80 4.81
C LYS A 307 9.14 -1.12 5.74
N SER A 308 9.88 -0.12 6.21
CA SER A 308 11.01 -0.34 7.14
C SER A 308 10.56 -0.93 8.48
N ILE A 309 9.37 -0.55 8.96
CA ILE A 309 8.76 -1.12 10.16
C ILE A 309 8.37 -2.58 9.89
N VAL A 310 7.64 -2.84 8.80
CA VAL A 310 7.20 -4.19 8.42
C VAL A 310 8.38 -5.14 8.24
N LYS A 311 9.46 -4.70 7.58
CA LYS A 311 10.68 -5.51 7.39
C LYS A 311 11.35 -5.87 8.72
N ARG A 312 11.27 -4.99 9.72
CA ARG A 312 11.88 -5.22 11.05
C ARG A 312 10.98 -6.06 11.95
N GLU A 313 9.68 -5.80 11.95
CA GLU A 313 8.70 -6.40 12.86
C GLU A 313 8.13 -7.73 12.31
N GLY A 314 8.30 -7.98 11.01
CA GLY A 314 7.67 -9.09 10.29
C GLY A 314 6.24 -8.74 9.88
N ILE A 315 5.68 -9.56 8.99
CA ILE A 315 4.27 -9.46 8.60
C ILE A 315 3.42 -9.83 9.83
N PRO A 316 2.54 -8.93 10.33
CA PRO A 316 1.65 -9.26 11.43
C PRO A 316 0.70 -10.38 11.00
N GLY A 317 0.66 -11.47 11.76
CA GLY A 317 -0.37 -12.50 11.61
C GLY A 317 -0.09 -13.55 10.55
N ASN A 318 0.91 -14.40 10.79
CA ASN A 318 0.73 -15.82 10.45
C ASN A 318 0.93 -16.72 11.68
N LEU A 319 1.16 -16.16 12.87
CA LEU A 319 1.38 -16.92 14.09
C LEU A 319 1.02 -16.09 15.32
N SER A 320 -0.09 -16.42 15.99
CA SER A 320 -0.43 -15.83 17.29
C SER A 320 -0.43 -16.89 18.38
N TRP A 321 0.29 -16.60 19.48
CA TRP A 321 0.37 -17.50 20.62
C TRP A 321 -0.90 -17.39 21.47
N ALA A 322 -1.40 -18.54 21.93
CA ALA A 322 -2.38 -18.56 23.00
C ALA A 322 -1.74 -18.02 24.30
N PRO A 323 -2.51 -17.36 25.18
CA PRO A 323 -1.98 -16.79 26.43
C PRO A 323 -1.29 -17.81 27.35
N ASP A 324 -1.60 -19.08 27.19
CA ASP A 324 -1.00 -20.19 27.94
C ASP A 324 0.37 -20.65 27.40
N GLY A 325 0.78 -20.16 26.22
CA GLY A 325 2.02 -20.55 25.53
C GLY A 325 2.04 -21.99 25.03
N ARG A 326 0.90 -22.71 25.04
CA ARG A 326 0.84 -24.15 24.69
C ARG A 326 0.32 -24.40 23.28
N SER A 327 -0.20 -23.37 22.64
CA SER A 327 -0.70 -23.46 21.27
C SER A 327 -0.47 -22.14 20.55
N PHE A 328 -0.39 -22.21 19.23
CA PHE A 328 -0.36 -21.03 18.38
C PHE A 328 -1.32 -21.23 17.21
N THR A 329 -1.93 -20.15 16.73
CA THR A 329 -2.81 -20.15 15.57
C THR A 329 -2.05 -19.62 14.36
N ILE A 330 -2.17 -20.32 13.23
CA ILE A 330 -1.59 -19.93 11.94
C ILE A 330 -2.71 -19.53 10.99
N GLY A 331 -2.64 -18.34 10.39
CA GLY A 331 -3.59 -17.86 9.38
C GLY A 331 -5.05 -17.96 9.83
N ASP A 332 -5.88 -18.62 9.00
CA ASP A 332 -7.33 -18.88 9.16
C ASP A 332 -7.68 -19.78 10.38
N ASP A 333 -7.31 -19.36 11.60
CA ASP A 333 -7.67 -20.02 12.86
C ASP A 333 -7.22 -21.48 13.01
N LYS A 334 -6.22 -21.93 12.23
CA LYS A 334 -5.62 -23.25 12.41
C LYS A 334 -4.79 -23.27 13.68
N LYS A 335 -5.40 -23.73 14.76
CA LYS A 335 -4.75 -23.91 16.05
C LYS A 335 -3.86 -25.14 16.02
N VAL A 336 -2.55 -24.93 16.19
CA VAL A 336 -1.56 -25.99 16.36
C VAL A 336 -1.20 -26.07 17.83
N GLN A 337 -1.35 -27.26 18.42
CA GLN A 337 -0.84 -27.50 19.77
C GLN A 337 0.66 -27.80 19.71
N LEU A 338 1.42 -27.23 20.65
CA LEU A 338 2.86 -27.43 20.72
C LEU A 338 3.20 -28.91 20.93
N SER A 339 2.36 -29.66 21.65
CA SER A 339 2.52 -31.11 21.84
C SER A 339 2.44 -31.88 20.52
N GLU A 340 1.45 -31.57 19.68
CA GLU A 340 1.26 -32.22 18.37
C GLU A 340 2.42 -31.87 17.41
N PHE A 341 2.91 -30.63 17.47
CA PHE A 341 4.09 -30.20 16.73
C PHE A 341 5.35 -30.97 17.17
N CYS A 342 5.60 -31.06 18.48
CA CYS A 342 6.73 -31.83 19.02
C CYS A 342 6.65 -33.32 18.69
N GLU A 343 5.45 -33.92 18.77
CA GLU A 343 5.23 -35.32 18.37
C GLU A 343 5.52 -35.55 16.89
N THR A 344 5.12 -34.62 16.02
CA THR A 344 5.40 -34.70 14.59
C THR A 344 6.89 -34.64 14.33
N TYR A 345 7.60 -33.71 14.97
CA TYR A 345 9.06 -33.61 14.84
C TYR A 345 9.78 -34.86 15.37
N HIS A 346 9.37 -35.41 16.51
CA HIS A 346 9.93 -36.66 17.03
C HIS A 346 9.69 -37.85 16.09
N LYS A 347 8.51 -37.94 15.46
CA LYS A 347 8.22 -38.99 14.45
C LYS A 347 9.12 -38.84 13.23
N VAL A 348 9.29 -37.62 12.70
CA VAL A 348 10.17 -37.36 11.56
C VAL A 348 11.62 -37.72 11.92
N MET A 349 12.09 -37.29 13.09
CA MET A 349 13.43 -37.64 13.58
C MET A 349 13.63 -39.16 13.71
N ALA A 350 12.62 -39.89 14.20
CA ALA A 350 12.67 -41.34 14.29
C ALA A 350 12.71 -42.02 12.91
N GLN A 351 11.91 -41.54 11.96
CA GLN A 351 11.92 -42.04 10.57
C GLN A 351 13.26 -41.79 9.88
N VAL A 352 13.82 -40.60 10.05
CA VAL A 352 15.16 -40.27 9.51
C VAL A 352 16.20 -41.17 10.16
N HIS A 353 16.15 -41.40 11.48
CA HIS A 353 17.07 -42.34 12.14
C HIS A 353 16.92 -43.77 11.60
N GLU A 354 15.69 -44.24 11.37
CA GLU A 354 15.44 -45.57 10.82
C GLU A 354 16.01 -45.69 9.39
N GLN A 355 15.77 -44.70 8.53
CA GLN A 355 16.32 -44.65 7.18
C GLN A 355 17.84 -44.56 7.17
N VAL A 356 18.43 -43.74 8.05
CA VAL A 356 19.89 -43.65 8.20
C VAL A 356 20.46 -44.98 8.66
N ASN A 357 19.84 -45.62 9.66
CA ASN A 357 20.26 -46.95 10.11
C ASN A 357 20.18 -47.99 8.99
N GLU A 358 19.13 -47.97 8.17
CA GLU A 358 18.99 -48.86 7.02
C GLU A 358 20.07 -48.59 5.96
N MET A 359 20.28 -47.32 5.59
CA MET A 359 21.31 -46.91 4.62
C MET A 359 22.72 -47.23 5.12
N MET A 360 22.96 -47.11 6.42
CA MET A 360 24.22 -47.44 7.07
C MET A 360 24.33 -48.93 7.39
N LEU A 361 23.35 -49.76 7.03
CA LEU A 361 23.31 -51.21 7.30
C LEU A 361 23.54 -51.56 8.78
N GLY A 362 23.02 -50.72 9.68
CA GLY A 362 23.20 -50.84 11.13
C GLY A 362 24.60 -50.44 11.63
N TRP A 363 25.41 -49.79 10.80
CA TRP A 363 26.69 -49.23 11.23
C TRP A 363 26.47 -47.96 12.04
N ASP A 364 26.68 -48.07 13.35
CA ASP A 364 26.58 -46.98 14.32
C ASP A 364 27.98 -46.63 14.86
N PRO A 365 28.72 -45.73 14.20
CA PRO A 365 30.04 -45.32 14.67
C PRO A 365 29.90 -44.42 15.90
N SER A 366 30.69 -44.67 16.94
CA SER A 366 30.74 -43.81 18.13
C SER A 366 31.47 -42.50 17.82
N ILE A 367 30.79 -41.60 17.12
CA ILE A 367 31.28 -40.26 16.80
C ILE A 367 30.85 -39.34 17.93
N ASP A 368 31.80 -38.70 18.60
CA ASP A 368 31.50 -37.67 19.58
C ASP A 368 31.10 -36.38 18.85
N LEU A 369 29.79 -36.20 18.64
CA LEU A 369 29.21 -35.04 17.96
C LEU A 369 29.52 -33.72 18.70
N SER A 370 29.91 -33.74 19.97
CA SER A 370 30.28 -32.53 20.72
C SER A 370 31.60 -31.91 20.26
N THR A 371 32.41 -32.68 19.53
CA THR A 371 33.68 -32.22 18.93
C THR A 371 33.47 -31.57 17.56
N ILE A 372 32.30 -31.74 16.95
CA ILE A 372 31.95 -31.13 15.66
C ILE A 372 31.55 -29.68 15.92
N ARG A 373 32.34 -28.74 15.40
CA ARG A 373 32.10 -27.31 15.55
C ARG A 373 31.83 -26.70 14.18
N ASP A 374 30.59 -26.28 13.96
CA ASP A 374 30.20 -25.56 12.75
C ASP A 374 30.52 -24.07 12.91
N ASP A 375 31.16 -23.47 11.90
CA ASP A 375 31.41 -22.03 11.84
C ASP A 375 30.46 -21.40 10.82
N LEU A 376 29.27 -21.06 11.30
CA LEU A 376 28.18 -20.45 10.54
C LEU A 376 28.54 -19.06 9.96
N THR A 377 29.74 -18.54 10.24
CA THR A 377 30.21 -17.25 9.73
C THR A 377 31.13 -17.36 8.50
N CYS A 378 31.59 -18.57 8.16
CA CYS A 378 32.47 -18.80 7.02
C CYS A 378 31.67 -18.86 5.71
N ARG A 379 31.94 -17.93 4.77
CA ARG A 379 31.25 -17.80 3.47
C ARG A 379 32.15 -18.04 2.26
N THR A 380 33.24 -18.79 2.41
CA THR A 380 34.12 -19.14 1.28
C THR A 380 33.51 -20.22 0.40
N ASP A 381 33.51 -20.02 -0.91
CA ASP A 381 33.02 -20.99 -1.88
C ASP A 381 33.73 -22.36 -1.73
N GLY A 382 32.94 -23.43 -1.63
CA GLY A 382 33.42 -24.80 -1.44
C GLY A 382 33.60 -25.24 0.03
N TRP A 383 33.28 -24.39 1.00
CA TRP A 383 33.34 -24.75 2.41
C TRP A 383 32.14 -25.63 2.82
N SER A 384 32.42 -26.81 3.38
CA SER A 384 31.40 -27.71 3.94
C SER A 384 31.96 -28.50 5.12
N PHE A 385 31.09 -28.97 6.03
CA PHE A 385 31.50 -29.84 7.14
C PHE A 385 32.21 -31.12 6.66
N THR A 386 31.83 -31.63 5.48
CA THR A 386 32.42 -32.82 4.85
C THR A 386 33.85 -32.60 4.34
N SER A 387 34.19 -31.38 3.90
CA SER A 387 35.50 -31.08 3.31
C SER A 387 36.60 -30.84 4.35
N HIS A 388 36.24 -30.40 5.56
CA HIS A 388 37.22 -30.03 6.59
C HIS A 388 37.46 -31.07 7.70
N TYR A 389 36.49 -31.95 8.00
CA TYR A 389 36.59 -32.88 9.12
C TYR A 389 36.58 -34.37 8.74
N CYS A 390 36.20 -34.72 7.51
CA CYS A 390 36.10 -36.13 7.11
C CYS A 390 37.44 -36.75 6.65
N TRP A 391 38.44 -35.92 6.29
CA TRP A 391 39.75 -36.39 5.81
C TRP A 391 40.83 -36.51 6.89
N THR A 392 40.61 -35.98 8.09
CA THR A 392 41.60 -36.01 9.18
C THR A 392 41.51 -37.24 10.07
N THR A 393 40.47 -38.06 9.95
CA THR A 393 40.23 -39.23 10.82
C THR A 393 40.55 -40.58 10.18
N PHE A 394 40.97 -40.60 8.91
CA PHE A 394 41.51 -41.80 8.26
C PHE A 394 43.03 -41.68 8.07
N HIS A 395 43.77 -41.85 9.17
CA HIS A 395 45.16 -42.32 9.11
C HIS A 395 45.56 -43.13 10.34
#